data_AF-A0A2G1YRM3-F1
#
_entry.id   AF-A0A2G1YRM3-F1
#
_cell.length_a   1.000
_cell.length_b   1.000
_cell.length_c   1.000
_cell.angle_alpha   90.00
_cell.angle_beta   90.00
_cell.angle_gamma   90.00
#
_symmetry.space_group_name_H-M   'P 1'
#
loop_
_entity.id
_entity.type
_entity.pdbx_description
1 polymer ?
#
loop_
_entity_poly.entity_id
_entity_poly.type
_entity_poly.pdbx_seq_one_letter_code
_entity_poly.pdbx_strand_id
1 'polypeptide(L)' 'MTLKFEAAIFNETVLAAVQQGEHHKDLSDDWADTHYIEVTAPSLDAAWSKMRQKYKAANGFVIKAIDKIDQ' A
#
# COMPACT_ATOMS: atom_id res chain seq x y z
N MET A 1 18.63 15.54 -1.26
CA MET A 1 17.28 16.06 -1.59
C MET A 1 16.30 14.91 -1.42
N THR A 2 15.10 15.18 -0.93
CA THR A 2 14.03 14.18 -0.82
C THR A 2 12.88 14.56 -1.74
N LEU A 3 12.30 13.56 -2.39
CA LEU A 3 11.19 13.67 -3.31
C LEU A 3 9.93 13.11 -2.64
N LYS A 4 8.76 13.62 -3.04
CA LYS A 4 7.46 13.07 -2.65
C LYS A 4 6.97 12.08 -3.68
N PHE A 5 6.51 10.94 -3.21
CA PHE A 5 5.85 9.90 -3.99
C PHE A 5 4.54 9.52 -3.33
N GLU A 6 3.62 8.97 -4.10
CA GLU A 6 2.36 8.39 -3.65
C GLU A 6 2.35 6.91 -4.00
N ALA A 7 1.99 6.07 -3.04
CA ALA A 7 1.84 4.63 -3.26
C ALA A 7 0.36 4.25 -3.26
N ALA A 8 -0.09 3.57 -4.31
CA ALA A 8 -1.39 2.92 -4.38
C ALA A 8 -1.31 1.52 -3.76
N ILE A 9 -1.96 1.30 -2.62
CA ILE A 9 -1.84 0.08 -1.81
C ILE A 9 -3.22 -0.43 -1.42
N PHE A 10 -3.45 -1.73 -1.52
CA PHE A 10 -4.62 -2.39 -0.92
C PHE A 10 -4.18 -3.67 -0.20
N ASN A 11 -5.10 -4.32 0.50
CA ASN A 11 -4.86 -5.62 1.10
C ASN A 11 -5.73 -6.69 0.45
N GLU A 12 -5.09 -7.67 -0.20
CA GLU A 12 -5.78 -8.72 -0.94
C GLU A 12 -6.52 -9.72 -0.03
N THR A 13 -6.04 -9.94 1.20
CA THR A 13 -6.71 -10.83 2.15
C THR A 13 -7.97 -10.18 2.72
N VAL A 14 -7.93 -8.86 2.95
CA VAL A 14 -9.12 -8.08 3.30
C VAL A 14 -10.12 -8.09 2.15
N LEU A 15 -9.67 -7.83 0.92
CA LEU A 15 -10.53 -7.90 -0.28
C LEU A 15 -11.21 -9.26 -0.41
N ALA A 16 -10.46 -10.36 -0.24
CA ALA A 16 -11.01 -11.70 -0.32
C ALA A 16 -12.03 -12.00 0.80
N ALA A 17 -11.80 -11.52 2.03
CA ALA A 17 -12.74 -11.68 3.14
C ALA A 17 -14.04 -10.92 2.86
N VAL A 18 -13.95 -9.65 2.47
CA VAL A 18 -15.12 -8.80 2.15
C VAL A 18 -15.94 -9.41 1.01
N GLN A 19 -15.30 -9.96 -0.02
CA GLN A 19 -15.98 -10.64 -1.13
C GLN A 19 -16.74 -11.91 -0.69
N GLN A 20 -16.33 -12.53 0.40
CA GLN A 20 -17.00 -13.69 1.00
C GLN A 20 -18.06 -13.29 2.04
N GLY A 21 -18.27 -11.99 2.27
CA GLY A 21 -19.13 -11.50 3.33
C GLY A 21 -18.51 -11.67 4.74
N GLU A 22 -17.20 -11.87 4.80
CA GLU A 22 -16.41 -11.97 6.02
C GLU A 22 -15.61 -10.68 6.28
N HIS A 23 -15.01 -10.59 7.46
CA HIS A 23 -14.15 -9.48 7.87
C HIS A 23 -12.75 -10.00 8.20
N HIS A 24 -11.74 -9.22 7.84
CA HIS A 24 -10.38 -9.55 8.25
C HIS A 24 -10.22 -9.35 9.76
N LYS A 25 -9.57 -10.30 10.44
CA LYS A 25 -9.42 -10.30 11.90
C LYS A 25 -8.74 -9.05 12.48
N ASP A 26 -7.75 -8.52 11.77
CA ASP A 26 -6.82 -7.50 12.28
C ASP A 26 -6.90 -6.17 11.52
N LEU A 27 -7.64 -6.11 10.40
CA LEU A 27 -7.70 -4.95 9.52
C LEU A 27 -9.16 -4.64 9.20
N SER A 28 -9.47 -3.35 9.10
CA SER A 28 -10.79 -2.90 8.67
C SER A 28 -11.02 -3.19 7.19
N ASP A 29 -12.30 -3.35 6.82
CA ASP A 29 -12.73 -3.68 5.45
C ASP A 29 -12.33 -2.62 4.42
N ASP A 30 -12.11 -1.38 4.85
CA ASP A 30 -11.64 -0.30 3.98
C ASP A 30 -10.32 -0.66 3.29
N TRP A 31 -9.49 -1.53 3.87
CA TRP A 31 -8.27 -2.02 3.23
C TRP A 31 -8.51 -2.94 2.03
N ALA A 32 -9.76 -3.34 1.74
CA ALA A 32 -10.11 -3.96 0.47
C ALA A 32 -9.96 -2.98 -0.71
N ASP A 33 -10.18 -1.70 -0.46
CA ASP A 33 -10.03 -0.63 -1.44
C ASP A 33 -8.58 -0.17 -1.57
N THR A 34 -8.28 0.57 -2.64
CA THR A 34 -6.95 1.12 -2.86
C THR A 34 -6.78 2.42 -2.08
N HIS A 35 -5.83 2.41 -1.14
CA HIS A 35 -5.37 3.54 -0.36
C HIS A 35 -4.17 4.21 -1.03
N TYR A 36 -4.16 5.54 -1.02
CA TYR A 36 -3.05 6.35 -1.52
C TYR A 36 -2.25 6.88 -0.33
N ILE A 37 -0.98 6.49 -0.25
CA ILE A 37 -0.13 6.79 0.89
C ILE A 37 1.10 7.56 0.41
N GLU A 38 1.26 8.78 0.92
CA GLU A 38 2.44 9.58 0.65
C GLU A 38 3.70 8.97 1.29
N VAL A 39 4.79 8.96 0.53
CA VAL A 39 6.11 8.53 0.99
C VAL A 39 7.17 9.50 0.50
N THR A 40 7.99 9.98 1.44
CA THR A 40 9.15 10.82 1.14
C THR A 40 10.41 9.98 1.06
N ALA A 41 11.11 10.04 -0.07
CA ALA A 41 12.31 9.23 -0.33
C ALA A 41 13.29 9.95 -1.26
N PRO A 42 14.59 9.62 -1.23
CA PRO A 42 15.57 10.22 -2.14
C PRO A 42 15.41 9.76 -3.59
N SER A 43 14.74 8.65 -3.85
CA SER A 43 14.51 8.07 -5.17
C SER A 43 13.27 7.17 -5.17
N LEU A 44 12.80 6.79 -6.37
CA LEU A 44 11.68 5.85 -6.53
C LEU A 44 12.02 4.47 -5.94
N ASP A 45 13.23 3.96 -6.17
CA ASP A 45 13.68 2.69 -5.59
C ASP A 45 13.68 2.72 -4.05
N ALA A 46 14.12 3.83 -3.46
CA ALA A 46 14.07 4.01 -2.01
C ALA A 46 12.63 4.11 -1.49
N ALA A 47 11.70 4.69 -2.26
CA ALA A 47 10.27 4.68 -1.94
C ALA A 47 9.72 3.25 -1.95
N TRP A 48 10.01 2.46 -2.99
CA TRP A 48 9.64 1.05 -3.07
C TRP A 48 10.17 0.24 -1.89
N SER A 49 11.45 0.40 -1.54
CA SER A 49 12.07 -0.30 -0.41
C SER A 49 11.36 0.03 0.91
N LYS A 50 11.10 1.33 1.18
CA LYS A 50 10.36 1.77 2.36
C LYS A 50 8.94 1.20 2.41
N MET A 51 8.21 1.26 1.30
CA MET A 51 6.82 0.81 1.27
C MET A 51 6.71 -0.70 1.41
N ARG A 52 7.62 -1.49 0.80
CA ARG A 52 7.64 -2.96 0.96
C ARG A 52 8.02 -3.40 2.38
N GLN A 53 8.85 -2.63 3.09
CA GLN A 53 9.16 -2.91 4.49
C GLN A 53 7.96 -2.67 5.41
N LYS A 54 7.19 -1.61 5.15
CA LYS A 54 6.02 -1.22 5.94
C LYS A 54 4.77 -2.04 5.61
N TYR A 55 4.49 -2.23 4.32
CA TYR A 55 3.34 -2.93 3.77
C TYR A 55 3.83 -4.23 3.11
N LYS A 56 4.05 -5.24 3.96
CA LYS A 56 4.65 -6.51 3.53
C LYS A 56 3.63 -7.37 2.77
N ALA A 57 4.05 -7.92 1.64
CA ALA A 57 3.25 -8.89 0.89
C ALA A 57 2.87 -10.13 1.72
N ALA A 58 3.74 -10.56 2.65
CA ALA A 58 3.43 -11.65 3.57
C ALA A 58 2.21 -11.40 4.47
N ASN A 59 1.79 -10.13 4.62
CA ASN A 59 0.59 -9.72 5.37
C ASN A 59 -0.59 -9.37 4.44
N GLY A 60 -0.53 -9.78 3.17
CA GLY A 60 -1.59 -9.52 2.18
C GLY A 60 -1.56 -8.14 1.53
N PHE A 61 -0.57 -7.30 1.83
CA PHE A 61 -0.49 -5.98 1.20
C PHE A 61 0.06 -6.07 -0.22
N VAL A 62 -0.65 -5.42 -1.14
CA VAL A 62 -0.28 -5.30 -2.54
C VAL A 62 -0.07 -3.83 -2.88
N ILE A 63 1.15 -3.49 -3.28
CA ILE A 63 1.52 -2.15 -3.77
C ILE A 63 1.37 -2.17 -5.30
N LYS A 64 0.33 -1.52 -5.83
CA LYS A 64 0.04 -1.47 -7.27
C LYS A 64 1.00 -0.58 -8.03
N ALA A 65 1.28 0.60 -7.47
CA ALA A 65 2.12 1.62 -8.09
C ALA A 65 2.74 2.51 -7.01
N ILE A 66 3.87 3.13 -7.35
CA ILE A 66 4.44 4.26 -6.62
C ILE A 66 4.83 5.32 -7.64
N ASP A 67 4.20 6.48 -7.58
CA ASP A 67 4.36 7.56 -8.55
C ASP A 67 4.89 8.82 -7.87
N LYS A 68 5.68 9.62 -8.60
CA LYS A 68 6.22 10.88 -8.08
C LYS A 68 5.12 11.95 -8.11
N ILE A 69 4.90 12.65 -7.00
CA ILE A 69 3.82 13.66 -6.89
C ILE A 69 4.31 15.04 -7.36
N ASP A 70 5.60 15.36 -7.17
CA ASP A 70 6.16 16.66 -7.57
C ASP A 70 6.76 16.59 -8.99
N GLN A 71 6.08 17.17 -9.98
CA GLN A 71 6.64 17.67 -11.23
C GLN A 71 6.50 19.18 -11.32
#